data_AF-A0A523IFN2-F1
#
_entry.id   AF-A0A523IFN2-F1
#
_cell.length_a   1.000
_cell.length_b   1.000
_cell.length_c   1.000
_cell.angle_alpha   90.00
_cell.angle_beta   90.00
_cell.angle_gamma   90.00
#
_symmetry.space_group_name_H-M   'P 1'
#
loop_
_entity.id
_entity.type
_entity.pdbx_description
1 polymer ?
#
loop_
_entity_poly.entity_id
_entity_poly.type
_entity_poly.pdbx_seq_one_letter_code
_entity_poly.pdbx_strand_id
1 'polypeptide(L)'
;MKTTNTMLNQIDHLVYATPDLNMGVDEIEHLLGVRPAPGGRHPGWGTQNALLSLGVQIYLEVLGPDPDQHDFNGKRLFEVDKLSQSRLLTWVAKRNNLEN
;
A
#
# COMPACT_ATOMS: atom_id res chain seq x y z
N MET A 1 32.99 -17.04 13.26
CA MET A 1 31.61 -17.00 12.72
C MET A 1 31.08 -15.59 12.90
N LYS A 2 30.81 -14.85 11.81
CA LYS A 2 30.17 -13.53 11.90
C LYS A 2 28.66 -13.73 11.80
N THR A 3 27.97 -13.68 12.93
CA THR A 3 26.52 -13.45 12.95
C THR A 3 26.30 -11.96 12.70
N THR A 4 26.10 -11.56 11.44
CA THR A 4 25.49 -10.26 11.15
C THR A 4 24.01 -10.38 11.51
N ASN A 5 23.68 -9.95 12.72
CA ASN A 5 22.30 -9.70 13.11
C ASN A 5 21.80 -8.53 12.23
N THR A 6 21.23 -8.87 11.08
CA THR A 6 20.87 -7.88 10.06
C THR A 6 19.48 -7.37 10.42
N MET A 7 19.46 -6.37 11.30
CA MET A 7 18.21 -5.68 11.65
C MET A 7 17.65 -5.02 10.39
N LEU A 8 16.36 -5.24 10.12
CA LEU A 8 15.61 -4.44 9.15
C LEU A 8 15.54 -3.01 9.71
N ASN A 9 16.33 -2.12 9.14
CA ASN A 9 16.54 -0.77 9.66
C ASN A 9 15.93 0.33 8.76
N GLN A 10 15.23 -0.05 7.69
CA GLN A 10 14.60 0.89 6.78
C GLN A 10 13.15 0.49 6.50
N ILE A 11 12.21 1.35 6.90
CA ILE A 11 10.82 1.32 6.44
C ILE A 11 10.82 1.80 4.98
N ASP A 12 10.13 1.07 4.12
CA ASP A 12 9.85 1.47 2.73
C ASP A 12 8.58 2.32 2.67
N HIS A 13 7.46 1.76 3.15
CA HIS A 13 6.18 2.48 3.15
C HIS A 13 5.22 1.93 4.19
N LEU A 14 4.18 2.72 4.43
CA LEU A 14 2.98 2.35 5.18
C LEU A 14 1.86 2.03 4.19
N VAL A 15 1.00 1.06 4.51
CA VAL A 15 -0.16 0.70 3.68
C VAL A 15 -1.44 1.09 4.41
N TYR A 16 -2.21 1.99 3.79
CA TYR A 16 -3.56 2.35 4.18
C TYR A 16 -4.54 1.68 3.22
N ALA A 17 -5.24 0.66 3.69
CA ALA A 17 -6.14 -0.13 2.86
C ALA A 17 -7.56 0.43 2.96
N THR A 18 -8.27 0.49 1.83
CA THR A 18 -9.61 1.08 1.71
C THR A 18 -10.50 0.28 0.75
N PRO A 19 -11.82 0.17 0.99
CA PRO A 19 -12.72 -0.52 0.07
C PRO A 19 -12.92 0.21 -1.27
N ASP A 20 -12.63 1.51 -1.34
CA ASP A 20 -12.68 2.31 -2.57
C ASP A 20 -11.51 3.28 -2.59
N LEU A 21 -10.72 3.27 -3.67
CA LEU A 21 -9.50 4.07 -3.73
C LEU A 21 -9.79 5.57 -3.65
N ASN A 22 -10.83 6.08 -4.31
CA ASN A 22 -11.14 7.50 -4.30
C ASN A 22 -11.55 7.95 -2.89
N MET A 23 -12.39 7.17 -2.21
CA MET A 23 -12.76 7.40 -0.82
C MET A 23 -11.52 7.46 0.08
N GLY A 24 -10.60 6.50 -0.02
CA GLY A 24 -9.38 6.50 0.79
C GLY A 24 -8.45 7.68 0.47
N VAL A 25 -8.39 8.13 -0.79
CA VAL A 25 -7.61 9.33 -1.17
C VAL A 25 -8.21 10.58 -0.52
N ASP A 26 -9.54 10.73 -0.55
CA ASP A 26 -10.26 11.84 0.06
C ASP A 26 -10.08 11.86 1.59
N GLU A 27 -10.15 10.69 2.23
CA GLU A 27 -9.91 10.54 3.67
C GLU A 27 -8.49 10.96 4.06
N ILE A 28 -7.48 10.52 3.32
CA ILE A 28 -6.08 10.89 3.60
C ILE A 28 -5.83 12.37 3.34
N GLU A 29 -6.41 12.95 2.28
CA GLU A 29 -6.34 14.40 2.05
C GLU A 29 -6.94 15.17 3.22
N HIS A 30 -8.10 14.74 3.72
CA HIS A 30 -8.74 15.36 4.88
C HIS A 30 -7.89 15.26 6.15
N LEU A 31 -7.29 14.09 6.40
CA LEU A 31 -6.51 13.82 7.61
C LEU A 31 -5.14 14.51 7.63
N LEU A 32 -4.46 14.57 6.47
CA LEU A 32 -3.07 15.02 6.37
C LEU A 32 -2.91 16.38 5.66
N GLY A 33 -3.98 16.91 5.06
CA GLY A 33 -3.96 18.17 4.31
C GLY A 33 -3.24 18.11 2.96
N VAL A 34 -2.88 16.91 2.49
CA VAL A 34 -2.20 16.69 1.20
C VAL A 34 -2.85 15.51 0.50
N ARG A 35 -3.24 15.70 -0.77
CA ARG A 35 -3.83 14.65 -1.59
C ARG A 35 -2.78 13.63 -2.07
N PRO A 36 -2.98 12.32 -1.83
CA PRO A 36 -2.21 11.28 -2.52
C PRO A 36 -2.35 11.41 -4.04
N ALA A 37 -1.23 11.33 -4.75
CA ALA A 37 -1.23 11.32 -6.21
C ALA A 37 -1.63 9.94 -6.75
N PRO A 38 -2.28 9.84 -7.92
CA PRO A 38 -2.51 8.54 -8.56
C PRO A 38 -1.20 7.75 -8.68
N GLY A 39 -1.24 6.50 -8.24
CA GLY A 39 -0.12 5.59 -8.36
C GLY A 39 -0.26 4.71 -9.58
N GLY A 40 -0.22 3.40 -9.37
CA GLY A 40 -0.34 2.38 -10.39
C GLY A 40 -1.51 1.44 -10.14
N ARG A 41 -1.75 0.61 -11.15
CA ARG A 41 -2.65 -0.54 -11.08
C ARG A 41 -1.79 -1.79 -10.98
N HIS A 42 -2.32 -2.83 -10.35
CA HIS A 42 -1.65 -4.11 -10.19
C HIS A 42 -2.42 -5.20 -10.98
N PRO A 43 -2.23 -5.30 -12.31
CA PRO A 43 -2.83 -6.36 -13.12
C PRO A 43 -2.50 -7.75 -12.59
N GLY A 44 -3.52 -8.61 -12.49
CA GLY A 44 -3.35 -9.98 -11.98
C GLY A 44 -3.28 -10.08 -10.44
N TRP A 45 -3.28 -8.95 -9.74
CA TRP A 45 -3.41 -8.84 -8.28
C TRP A 45 -4.69 -8.12 -7.88
N GLY A 46 -5.27 -7.37 -8.81
CA GLY A 46 -6.61 -6.85 -8.68
C GLY A 46 -6.75 -5.61 -7.79
N THR A 47 -5.66 -4.92 -7.54
CA THR A 47 -5.63 -3.70 -6.74
C THR A 47 -5.07 -2.53 -7.52
N GLN A 48 -5.32 -1.33 -7.03
CA GLN A 48 -4.72 -0.10 -7.51
C GLN A 48 -4.37 0.77 -6.31
N ASN A 49 -3.47 1.74 -6.51
CA ASN A 49 -3.02 2.58 -5.42
C ASN A 49 -2.93 4.07 -5.78
N ALA A 50 -2.80 4.87 -4.72
CA ALA A 50 -2.39 6.26 -4.74
C ALA A 50 -1.29 6.46 -3.70
N LEU A 51 -0.37 7.38 -3.96
CA LEU A 51 0.86 7.52 -3.20
C LEU A 51 0.99 8.93 -2.62
N LEU A 52 1.41 9.01 -1.37
CA LEU A 52 1.75 10.26 -0.71
C LEU A 52 3.16 10.17 -0.13
N SER A 53 4.06 11.08 -0.53
CA SER A 53 5.42 11.12 0.00
C SER A 53 5.42 11.55 1.47
N LEU A 54 6.10 10.78 2.32
CA LEU A 54 6.38 11.11 3.73
C LEU A 54 7.83 11.56 3.94
N GLY A 55 8.58 11.77 2.84
CA GLY A 55 10.00 12.07 2.84
C GLY A 55 10.70 11.49 1.62
N VAL A 56 12.03 11.55 1.63
CA VAL A 56 12.87 11.18 0.47
C VAL A 56 12.73 9.72 0.05
N GLN A 57 12.48 8.82 1.01
CA GLN A 57 12.52 7.37 0.79
C GLN A 57 11.34 6.62 1.42
N ILE A 58 10.34 7.33 1.95
CA ILE A 58 9.19 6.73 2.62
C ILE A 58 7.92 7.35 2.06
N TYR A 59 6.90 6.52 1.84
CA TYR A 59 5.59 6.96 1.38
C TYR A 59 4.45 6.25 2.12
N LEU A 60 3.26 6.83 2.02
CA LEU A 60 1.99 6.18 2.34
C LEU A 60 1.39 5.65 1.02
N GLU A 61 1.13 4.36 0.96
CA GLU A 61 0.35 3.73 -0.09
C GLU A 61 -1.11 3.67 0.35
N VAL A 62 -2.00 4.35 -0.36
CA VAL A 62 -3.45 4.12 -0.26
C VAL A 62 -3.78 3.00 -1.24
N LEU A 63 -4.21 1.85 -0.75
CA LEU A 63 -4.46 0.65 -1.54
C LEU A 63 -5.96 0.32 -1.55
N GLY A 64 -6.53 0.17 -2.75
CA GLY A 64 -7.93 -0.22 -2.94
C GLY A 64 -8.10 -1.31 -4.00
N PRO A 65 -9.29 -1.92 -4.09
CA PRO A 65 -9.61 -2.80 -5.22
C PRO A 65 -9.56 -2.01 -6.54
N ASP A 66 -9.12 -2.68 -7.60
CA ASP A 66 -9.19 -2.15 -8.95
C ASP A 66 -10.54 -2.52 -9.57
N PRO A 67 -11.44 -1.54 -9.81
CA PRO A 67 -12.78 -1.82 -10.32
C PRO A 67 -12.73 -2.45 -11.72
N ASP A 68 -11.80 -2.08 -12.61
CA ASP A 68 -11.82 -2.64 -13.98
C ASP A 68 -11.19 -4.04 -14.08
N GLN A 69 -10.74 -4.61 -12.96
CA GLN A 69 -10.38 -6.02 -12.85
C GLN A 69 -11.55 -6.82 -12.27
N HIS A 70 -12.70 -6.77 -12.96
CA HIS A 70 -13.96 -7.42 -12.57
C HIS A 70 -13.87 -8.95 -12.53
N ASP A 71 -13.11 -9.55 -13.45
CA ASP A 71 -12.95 -11.01 -13.56
C ASP A 71 -11.85 -11.58 -12.66
N PHE A 72 -11.37 -10.79 -11.70
CA PHE A 72 -10.34 -11.25 -10.77
C PHE A 72 -10.93 -12.31 -9.82
N ASN A 73 -10.53 -13.56 -10.02
CA ASN A 73 -10.99 -14.72 -9.23
C ASN A 73 -10.02 -15.12 -8.10
N GLY A 74 -8.95 -14.33 -7.88
CA GLY A 74 -7.96 -14.58 -6.84
C GLY A 74 -8.33 -13.95 -5.48
N LYS A 75 -7.43 -14.08 -4.51
CA LYS A 75 -7.50 -13.33 -3.26
C LYS A 75 -6.79 -11.99 -3.45
N ARG A 76 -7.50 -10.85 -3.37
CA ARG A 76 -6.84 -9.53 -3.48
C ARG A 76 -5.89 -9.37 -2.29
N LEU A 77 -4.80 -8.64 -2.52
CA LEU A 77 -3.83 -8.37 -1.47
C LEU A 77 -4.57 -7.81 -0.24
N PHE A 78 -4.32 -8.44 0.91
CA PHE A 78 -4.93 -8.09 2.20
C PHE A 78 -6.46 -8.15 2.30
N GLU A 79 -7.14 -8.81 1.35
CA GLU A 79 -8.62 -8.87 1.29
C GLU A 79 -9.24 -7.46 1.30
N VAL A 80 -8.60 -6.53 0.60
CA VAL A 80 -9.02 -5.13 0.53
C VAL A 80 -10.46 -4.97 0.04
N ASP A 81 -10.95 -5.89 -0.78
CA ASP A 81 -12.33 -6.00 -1.26
C ASP A 81 -13.35 -6.41 -0.18
N LYS A 82 -12.90 -6.95 0.95
CA LYS A 82 -13.76 -7.35 2.08
C LYS A 82 -13.77 -6.32 3.22
N LEU A 83 -13.00 -5.25 3.10
CA LEU A 83 -12.99 -4.20 4.11
C LEU A 83 -14.34 -3.45 4.08
N SER A 84 -14.89 -3.16 5.25
CA SER A 84 -16.06 -2.29 5.38
C SER A 84 -15.69 -0.82 5.62
N GLN A 85 -14.42 -0.56 5.97
CA GLN A 85 -13.90 0.76 6.28
C GLN A 85 -12.39 0.78 6.05
N SER A 86 -11.84 1.97 5.80
CA SER A 86 -10.41 2.17 5.65
C SER A 86 -9.64 1.95 6.95
N ARG A 87 -8.37 1.53 6.86
CA ARG A 87 -7.48 1.38 8.01
C ARG A 87 -6.01 1.44 7.63
N LEU A 88 -5.17 1.90 8.56
CA LEU A 88 -3.75 1.58 8.51
C LEU A 88 -3.61 0.07 8.72
N LEU A 89 -3.03 -0.60 7.73
CA LEU A 89 -3.04 -2.04 7.65
C LEU A 89 -1.70 -2.64 8.08
N THR A 90 -0.62 -2.18 7.47
CA THR A 90 0.73 -2.72 7.71
C THR A 90 1.80 -1.70 7.29
N TRP A 91 3.05 -2.10 7.47
CA TRP A 91 4.23 -1.44 6.94
C TRP A 91 5.07 -2.43 6.14
N VAL A 92 5.90 -1.93 5.24
CA VAL A 92 6.82 -2.71 4.42
C VAL A 92 8.25 -2.30 4.72
N ALA A 93 9.14 -3.29 4.84
CA ALA A 93 10.57 -3.07 5.04
C ALA A 93 11.30 -3.01 3.70
N LYS A 94 12.21 -2.04 3.54
CA LYS A 94 13.10 -1.98 2.38
C LYS A 94 14.29 -2.90 2.61
N ARG A 95 14.58 -3.77 1.65
CA ARG A 95 15.78 -4.63 1.67
C ARG A 95 16.26 -4.92 0.26
N ASN A 96 17.57 -4.90 0.09
CA ASN A 96 18.23 -5.38 -1.12
C ASN A 96 18.52 -6.88 -0.99
N ASN A 97 18.64 -7.57 -2.11
CA ASN A 97 19.00 -8.99 -2.22
C ASN A 97 17.99 -9.89 -1.47
N LEU A 98 16.76 -9.97 -1.97
CA LEU A 98 15.65 -10.72 -1.37
C LEU A 98 15.77 -12.24 -1.57
N GLU A 99 16.69 -12.67 -2.42
CA GLU A 99 16.99 -14.04 -2.77
C GLU A 99 17.93 -14.78 -1.81
N ASN A 100 18.38 -14.12 -0.71
CA ASN A 100 19.36 -14.66 0.24
C ASN A 100 18.82 -14.81 1.66
#